data_AF-A0A822EKC0-F1
#
_entry.id   AF-A0A822EKC0-F1
#
_cell.length_a   1.000
_cell.length_b   1.000
_cell.length_c   1.000
_cell.angle_alpha   90.00
_cell.angle_beta   90.00
_cell.angle_gamma   90.00
#
_symmetry.space_group_name_H-M   'P 1'
#
loop_
_entity.id
_entity.type
_entity.pdbx_description
1 polymer ?
#
loop_
_entity_poly.entity_id
_entity_poly.type
_entity_poly.pdbx_seq_one_letter_code
_entity_poly.pdbx_strand_id
1 'polypeptide(L)'
;ISDVYNVHYNSQTPRIISTGITVDNQLSPLDCGFYWCWNFCLGKKWRSSQTGEEKYQDIMLADFRAFCDNDKNRLVNFWNEANNMANKKMTEKEQESYNED
;
A
#
# COMPACT_ATOMS: atom_id res chain seq x y z
N ILE A 1 11.43 12.21 -11.39
CA ILE A 1 10.88 13.57 -11.07
C ILE A 1 9.92 13.54 -9.85
N SER A 2 9.89 12.46 -9.07
CA SER A 2 8.98 12.27 -7.92
C SER A 2 9.54 12.65 -6.55
N ASP A 3 10.77 13.17 -6.46
CA ASP A 3 11.43 13.46 -5.16
C ASP A 3 11.33 14.94 -4.72
N VAL A 4 10.54 15.78 -5.38
CA VAL A 4 10.80 17.24 -5.28
C VAL A 4 10.16 17.92 -4.06
N TYR A 5 9.13 17.39 -3.40
CA TYR A 5 8.50 18.16 -2.31
C TYR A 5 7.98 17.33 -1.13
N ASN A 6 8.89 16.73 -0.37
CA ASN A 6 8.68 16.46 1.07
C ASN A 6 9.53 17.46 1.88
N VAL A 7 9.15 18.74 1.85
CA VAL A 7 9.95 19.84 2.39
C VAL A 7 9.74 20.10 3.90
N HIS A 8 8.85 19.38 4.59
CA HIS A 8 8.53 19.70 6.00
C HIS A 8 8.75 18.59 7.04
N TYR A 9 9.53 17.55 6.73
CA TYR A 9 10.13 16.71 7.78
C TYR A 9 11.62 16.52 7.50
N ASN A 10 12.43 16.91 8.49
CA ASN A 10 13.88 16.93 8.46
C ASN A 10 14.53 15.63 7.93
N SER A 11 15.33 15.80 6.87
CA SER A 11 16.68 15.25 6.66
C SER A 11 16.90 13.73 6.66
N GLN A 12 17.39 13.23 5.52
CA GLN A 12 18.12 11.95 5.33
C GLN A 12 17.31 10.67 5.07
N THR A 13 16.45 10.65 4.06
CA THR A 13 16.30 9.39 3.32
C THR A 13 17.40 9.37 2.25
N PRO A 14 18.44 8.52 2.37
CA PRO A 14 19.44 8.40 1.32
C PRO A 14 18.71 8.04 0.01
N ARG A 15 19.00 8.77 -1.06
CA ARG A 15 18.61 8.38 -2.41
C ARG A 15 19.42 7.13 -2.75
N ILE A 16 18.85 5.96 -2.51
CA ILE A 16 19.51 4.71 -2.84
C ILE A 16 18.98 4.25 -4.20
N ILE A 17 19.89 4.14 -5.16
CA ILE A 17 19.61 3.67 -6.51
C ILE A 17 19.66 2.14 -6.46
N SER A 18 18.54 1.46 -6.69
CA SER A 18 18.56 -0.01 -6.89
C SER A 18 19.36 -0.29 -8.17
N THR A 19 20.49 -0.98 -8.02
CA THR A 19 21.27 -1.48 -9.15
C THR A 19 20.77 -2.85 -9.65
N GLY A 20 19.59 -3.30 -9.20
CA GLY A 20 18.83 -4.40 -9.78
C GLY A 20 19.45 -5.80 -9.70
N ILE A 21 20.64 -5.97 -9.11
CA ILE A 21 21.30 -7.28 -9.00
C ILE A 21 22.06 -7.34 -7.67
N THR A 22 21.53 -8.11 -6.73
CA THR A 22 22.27 -8.61 -5.57
C THR A 22 22.93 -9.95 -5.96
N VAL A 23 24.12 -10.21 -5.42
CA VAL A 23 24.98 -11.34 -5.82
C VAL A 23 24.40 -12.71 -5.44
N ASP A 24 23.29 -12.73 -4.70
CA ASP A 24 22.72 -13.87 -3.97
C ASP A 24 21.24 -14.16 -4.31
N ASN A 25 20.69 -13.55 -5.37
CA ASN A 25 19.27 -13.74 -5.78
C ASN A 25 18.26 -13.41 -4.67
N GLN A 26 18.69 -12.64 -3.65
CA GLN A 26 17.84 -12.09 -2.60
C GLN A 26 17.39 -10.70 -3.02
N LEU A 27 16.08 -10.43 -3.05
CA LEU A 27 15.62 -9.06 -3.26
C LEU A 27 16.26 -8.18 -2.19
N SER A 28 17.01 -7.18 -2.63
CA SER A 28 17.48 -6.13 -1.74
C SER A 28 16.24 -5.47 -1.11
N PRO A 29 16.30 -4.96 0.13
CA PRO A 29 15.25 -4.11 0.68
C PRO A 29 14.90 -2.89 -0.19
N LEU A 30 15.71 -2.62 -1.21
CA LEU A 30 15.51 -1.57 -2.22
C LEU A 30 14.68 -2.02 -3.44
N ASP A 31 14.49 -3.33 -3.61
CA ASP A 31 13.80 -3.92 -4.76
C ASP A 31 12.28 -4.06 -4.52
N CYS A 32 11.82 -3.85 -3.29
CA CYS A 32 10.41 -3.80 -2.94
C CYS A 32 10.02 -2.45 -2.33
N GLY A 33 8.95 -1.85 -2.84
CA GLY A 33 8.48 -0.53 -2.39
C GLY A 33 7.29 -0.04 -3.19
N PHE A 34 6.87 1.19 -2.90
CA PHE A 34 5.72 1.82 -3.55
C PHE A 34 6.01 3.30 -3.86
N TYR A 35 5.38 3.80 -4.92
CA TYR A 35 5.37 5.22 -5.23
C TYR A 35 4.18 5.90 -4.53
N TRP A 36 4.43 7.03 -3.89
CA TRP A 36 3.40 7.86 -3.28
C TRP A 36 3.53 9.31 -3.75
N CYS A 37 2.40 9.92 -4.12
CA CYS A 37 2.34 11.30 -4.57
C CYS A 37 1.17 12.01 -3.89
N TRP A 38 1.40 13.26 -3.48
CA TRP A 38 0.35 14.14 -2.97
C TRP A 38 -0.48 14.70 -4.11
N ASN A 39 -1.80 14.77 -3.94
CA ASN A 39 -2.68 15.44 -4.90
C ASN A 39 -2.89 16.91 -4.52
N PHE A 40 -2.04 17.77 -5.07
CA PHE A 40 -2.13 19.22 -4.85
C PHE A 40 -3.22 19.91 -5.68
N CYS A 41 -3.79 19.23 -6.67
CA CYS A 41 -4.78 19.79 -7.59
C CYS A 41 -6.21 19.80 -7.00
N LEU A 42 -6.41 19.22 -5.82
CA LEU A 42 -7.66 19.33 -5.07
C LEU A 42 -7.81 20.76 -4.49
N GLY A 43 -8.43 21.65 -5.27
CA GLY A 43 -8.77 23.00 -4.83
C GLY A 43 -9.79 23.00 -3.68
N LYS A 44 -9.81 24.07 -2.86
CA LYS A 44 -10.69 24.22 -1.68
C LYS A 44 -12.17 23.96 -1.96
N LYS A 45 -12.64 24.21 -3.18
CA LYS A 45 -14.02 23.99 -3.65
C LYS A 45 -14.44 22.51 -3.66
N TRP A 46 -13.50 21.58 -3.81
CA TRP A 46 -13.75 20.14 -3.87
C TRP A 46 -13.34 19.41 -2.60
N ARG A 47 -12.85 20.14 -1.58
CA ARG A 47 -12.49 19.59 -0.28
C ARG A 47 -13.76 19.46 0.55
N SER A 48 -14.22 18.23 0.74
CA SER A 48 -15.22 17.91 1.77
C SER A 48 -14.53 17.73 3.12
N SER A 49 -15.29 17.66 4.22
CA SER A 49 -14.76 17.28 5.55
C SER A 49 -13.96 15.96 5.49
N GLN A 50 -14.33 15.03 4.59
CA GLN A 50 -13.67 13.73 4.43
C GLN A 50 -12.38 13.78 3.59
N THR A 51 -12.17 14.83 2.79
CA THR A 51 -11.08 14.91 1.80
C THR A 51 -10.21 16.16 1.97
N GLY A 52 -10.52 16.99 2.97
CA GLY A 52 -10.01 18.35 3.07
C GLY A 52 -8.84 18.54 4.03
N GLU A 53 -8.57 17.58 4.91
CA GLU A 53 -7.49 17.70 5.89
C GLU A 53 -6.17 17.16 5.33
N GLU A 54 -5.23 18.05 5.08
CA GLU A 54 -3.87 17.69 4.65
C GLU A 54 -3.18 16.75 5.65
N LYS A 55 -3.55 16.82 6.93
CA LYS A 55 -3.08 15.89 7.98
C LYS A 55 -3.53 14.45 7.77
N TYR A 56 -4.71 14.22 7.21
CA TYR A 56 -5.19 12.86 6.94
C TYR A 56 -4.26 12.15 5.95
N GLN A 57 -3.77 12.90 4.98
CA GLN A 57 -2.83 12.46 3.98
C GLN A 57 -1.52 11.94 4.61
N ASP A 58 -0.98 12.64 5.61
CA ASP A 58 0.19 12.18 6.39
C ASP A 58 -0.11 10.95 7.26
N ILE A 59 -1.26 10.96 7.94
CA ILE A 59 -1.70 9.85 8.79
C ILE A 59 -1.86 8.56 7.96
N MET A 60 -2.47 8.68 6.77
CA MET A 60 -2.67 7.56 5.85
C MET A 60 -1.34 7.01 5.35
N LEU A 61 -0.39 7.87 4.99
CA LEU A 61 0.93 7.40 4.55
C LEU A 61 1.68 6.69 5.68
N ALA A 62 1.57 7.19 6.91
CA ALA A 62 2.16 6.54 8.08
C ALA A 62 1.53 5.16 8.36
N ASP A 63 0.20 5.07 8.35
CA ASP A 63 -0.49 3.79 8.54
C ASP A 63 -0.19 2.79 7.42
N PHE A 64 -0.10 3.27 6.17
CA PHE A 64 0.21 2.44 5.02
C PHE A 64 1.62 1.83 5.12
N ARG A 65 2.62 2.61 5.56
CA ARG A 65 3.97 2.10 5.84
C ARG A 65 3.95 1.03 6.93
N ALA A 66 3.28 1.30 8.04
CA ALA A 66 3.14 0.33 9.14
C ALA A 66 2.43 -0.96 8.68
N PHE A 67 1.42 -0.82 7.82
CA PHE A 67 0.76 -1.97 7.20
C PHE A 67 1.73 -2.79 6.34
N CYS A 68 2.51 -2.14 5.45
CA CYS A 68 3.50 -2.81 4.61
C CYS A 68 4.62 -3.49 5.41
N ASP A 69 5.02 -2.90 6.54
CA ASP A 69 6.00 -3.49 7.48
C ASP A 69 5.43 -4.65 8.31
N ASN A 70 4.19 -5.06 8.03
CA ASN A 70 3.45 -6.08 8.77
C ASN A 70 3.33 -5.76 10.27
N ASP A 71 3.19 -4.48 10.63
CA ASP A 71 2.96 -4.06 12.01
C ASP A 71 1.73 -4.78 12.57
N LYS A 72 1.87 -5.35 13.78
CA LYS A 72 0.84 -6.14 14.47
C LYS A 72 0.25 -7.27 13.63
N ASN A 73 1.03 -7.84 12.70
CA ASN A 73 0.61 -8.89 11.78
C ASN A 73 -0.57 -8.49 10.86
N ARG A 74 -0.79 -7.19 10.65
CA ARG A 74 -1.93 -6.70 9.85
C ARG A 74 -1.88 -7.20 8.40
N LEU A 75 -0.70 -7.23 7.79
CA LEU A 75 -0.53 -7.68 6.41
C LEU A 75 -0.80 -9.17 6.27
N VAL A 76 -0.24 -9.99 7.18
CA VAL A 76 -0.48 -11.45 7.19
C VAL A 76 -1.94 -11.77 7.43
N ASN A 77 -2.59 -11.09 8.39
CA ASN A 77 -4.00 -11.30 8.68
C ASN A 77 -4.87 -10.95 7.46
N PHE A 78 -4.62 -9.80 6.84
CA PHE A 78 -5.29 -9.39 5.60
C PHE A 78 -5.11 -10.43 4.48
N TRP A 79 -3.89 -10.94 4.28
CA TRP A 79 -3.60 -11.95 3.27
C TRP A 79 -4.40 -13.24 3.50
N ASN A 80 -4.44 -13.72 4.75
CA ASN A 80 -5.21 -14.91 5.11
C ASN A 80 -6.71 -14.73 4.88
N GLU A 81 -7.26 -13.57 5.28
CA GLU A 81 -8.67 -13.24 5.03
C GLU A 81 -9.01 -13.21 3.55
N ALA A 82 -8.17 -12.58 2.73
CA ALA A 82 -8.35 -12.51 1.28
C ALA A 82 -8.35 -13.89 0.63
N ASN A 83 -7.41 -14.76 1.01
CA ASN A 83 -7.34 -16.13 0.50
C ASN A 83 -8.54 -16.96 0.94
N ASN A 84 -8.96 -16.85 2.19
CA ASN A 84 -10.14 -17.54 2.69
C ASN A 84 -11.40 -17.12 1.93
N MET A 85 -11.55 -15.83 1.63
CA MET A 85 -12.68 -15.34 0.83
C MET A 85 -12.63 -15.83 -0.61
N ALA A 86 -11.44 -15.89 -1.23
CA ALA A 86 -11.27 -16.45 -2.58
C ALA A 86 -11.65 -17.94 -2.61
N ASN A 87 -11.17 -18.72 -1.65
CA ASN A 87 -11.46 -20.15 -1.54
C ASN A 87 -12.95 -20.40 -1.29
N LYS A 88 -13.59 -19.63 -0.40
CA LYS A 88 -15.04 -19.71 -0.15
C LYS A 88 -15.85 -19.49 -1.43
N LYS A 89 -15.52 -18.46 -2.22
CA LYS A 89 -16.19 -18.19 -3.49
C LYS A 89 -16.04 -19.32 -4.51
N MET A 90 -14.94 -20.06 -4.48
CA MET A 90 -14.77 -21.24 -5.34
C MET A 90 -15.70 -22.37 -4.91
N THR A 91 -15.78 -22.65 -3.60
CA THR A 91 -16.66 -23.69 -3.07
C THR A 91 -18.15 -23.42 -3.29
N GLU A 92 -18.57 -22.15 -3.22
CA GLU A 92 -19.97 -21.75 -3.46
C GLU A 92 -20.35 -21.93 -4.95
N LYS A 93 -19.44 -21.59 -5.87
CA LYS A 93 -19.67 -21.80 -7.32
C LYS A 93 -19.73 -23.28 -7.71
N GLU A 94 -18.90 -24.10 -7.08
CA GLU A 94 -18.94 -25.55 -7.27
C GLU A 94 -20.28 -26.10 -6.78
N GLN A 95 -20.76 -25.66 -5.61
CA GLN A 95 -22.06 -26.06 -5.07
C GLN A 95 -23.23 -25.59 -5.95
N GLU A 96 -23.20 -24.38 -6.51
CA GLU A 96 -24.23 -23.90 -7.43
C GLU A 96 -24.27 -24.73 -8.73
N SER A 97 -23.11 -25.10 -9.28
CA SER A 97 -23.04 -25.97 -10.47
C SER A 97 -23.61 -27.37 -10.26
N TYR A 98 -23.57 -27.91 -9.02
CA TYR A 98 -24.15 -29.21 -8.70
C TYR A 98 -25.67 -29.18 -8.46
N ASN A 99 -26.26 -28.00 -8.25
CA ASN A 99 -27.68 -27.85 -7.94
C ASN A 99 -28.52 -27.37 -9.14
N GLU A 100 -27.91 -27.11 -10.31
CA GLU A 100 -28.59 -26.73 -11.55
C GLU A 100 -28.79 -27.90 -12.55
N ASP A 101 -28.28 -29.10 -12.24
CA ASP A 101 -28.57 -30.37 -12.93
C ASP A 101 -29.60 -31.22 -12.16
#